data_AF-A0PY03-F1
#
_entry.id   AF-A0PY03-F1
#
_cell.length_a   1.000
_cell.length_b   1.000
_cell.length_c   1.000
_cell.angle_alpha   90.00
_cell.angle_beta   90.00
_cell.angle_gamma   90.00
#
_symmetry.space_group_name_H-M   'P 1'
#
loop_
_entity.id
_entity.type
_entity.pdbx_description
1 polymer ?
#
loop_
_entity_poly.entity_id
_entity_poly.type
_entity_poly.pdbx_seq_one_letter_code
_entity_poly.pdbx_strand_id
1 'polypeptide(L)'
;MDLEKLAKECGEKLGRFLFDRKEEIMEKINIEKLTPKDIFKICFNKLLHEGNYNKAEDLLFDELRKNNSPELYEIALQFYNSLEKKSDEELSAHNFPRDEIYQGLNDIKKFKPNV
;
A
#
# COMPACT_ATOMS: atom_id res chain seq x y z
N MET A 1 18.29 5.20 -3.21
CA MET A 1 17.18 5.35 -4.16
C MET A 1 16.26 6.40 -3.56
N ASP A 2 16.24 7.61 -4.10
CA ASP A 2 15.50 8.75 -3.52
C ASP A 2 14.00 8.47 -3.47
N LEU A 3 13.44 8.47 -2.25
CA LEU A 3 12.00 8.28 -1.99
C LEU A 3 11.15 9.28 -2.77
N GLU A 4 11.63 10.52 -2.91
CA GLU A 4 10.97 11.59 -3.69
C GLU A 4 10.87 11.25 -5.17
N LYS A 5 11.89 10.59 -5.73
CA LYS A 5 11.91 10.19 -7.13
C LYS A 5 10.89 9.09 -7.39
N LEU A 6 10.76 8.17 -6.43
CA LEU A 6 9.82 7.06 -6.48
C LEU A 6 8.37 7.53 -6.32
N ALA A 7 8.12 8.48 -5.41
CA ALA A 7 6.83 9.14 -5.25
C ALA A 7 6.41 9.94 -6.50
N LYS A 8 7.36 10.64 -7.12
CA LYS A 8 7.13 11.42 -8.34
C LYS A 8 6.82 10.52 -9.54
N GLU A 9 7.58 9.44 -9.73
CA GLU A 9 7.31 8.46 -10.80
C GLU A 9 5.97 7.74 -10.60
N CYS A 10 5.59 7.42 -9.36
CA CYS A 10 4.27 6.88 -9.06
C CYS A 10 3.15 7.89 -9.36
N GLY A 11 3.32 9.16 -8.95
CA GLY A 11 2.36 10.24 -9.20
C GLY A 11 2.13 10.49 -10.70
N GLU A 12 3.19 10.54 -11.50
CA GLU A 12 3.10 10.76 -12.95
C GLU A 12 2.44 9.57 -13.68
N LYS A 13 2.77 8.33 -13.28
CA LYS A 13 2.16 7.13 -13.88
C LYS A 13 0.70 6.94 -13.45
N LEU A 14 0.35 7.27 -12.19
CA LEU A 14 -1.03 7.28 -11.71
C LEU A 14 -1.86 8.35 -12.40
N GLY A 15 -1.33 9.57 -12.53
CA GLY A 15 -2.00 10.66 -13.23
C GLY A 15 -2.36 10.28 -14.66
N ARG A 16 -1.43 9.65 -15.39
CA ARG A 16 -1.66 9.19 -16.76
C ARG A 16 -2.65 8.02 -16.84
N PHE A 17 -2.51 7.03 -15.96
CA PHE A 17 -3.40 5.86 -15.93
C PHE A 17 -4.86 6.19 -15.57
N LEU A 18 -5.06 7.13 -14.64
CA LEU A 18 -6.39 7.64 -14.29
C LEU A 18 -7.00 8.45 -15.46
N PHE A 19 -6.16 9.13 -16.24
CA PHE A 19 -6.61 9.87 -17.43
C PHE A 19 -7.01 8.92 -18.58
N ASP A 20 -6.34 7.78 -18.71
CA ASP A 20 -6.60 6.76 -19.74
C ASP A 20 -7.83 5.88 -19.46
N ARG A 21 -8.21 5.64 -18.19
CA ARG A 21 -9.31 4.72 -17.82
C ARG A 21 -10.61 5.41 -17.41
N LYS A 22 -11.06 6.37 -18.21
CA LYS A 22 -12.28 7.17 -17.95
C LYS A 22 -13.59 6.37 -17.83
N GLU A 23 -13.66 5.09 -18.22
CA GLU A 23 -14.97 4.44 -18.42
C GLU A 23 -15.36 3.28 -17.47
N GLU A 24 -14.49 2.65 -16.68
CA GLU A 24 -14.91 1.45 -15.91
C GLU A 24 -14.57 1.43 -14.40
N ILE A 25 -14.07 2.53 -13.84
CA ILE A 25 -13.88 2.69 -12.38
C ILE A 25 -14.81 3.76 -11.79
N MET A 26 -15.94 4.00 -12.46
CA MET A 26 -16.98 4.94 -12.03
C MET A 26 -17.90 4.32 -10.97
N GLU A 27 -17.39 4.15 -9.76
CA GLU A 27 -18.18 4.59 -8.60
C GLU A 27 -17.41 5.70 -7.90
N LYS A 28 -17.60 6.92 -8.43
CA LYS A 28 -17.50 8.20 -7.72
C LYS A 28 -16.19 8.50 -6.98
N ILE A 29 -15.03 8.38 -7.62
CA ILE A 29 -13.85 9.11 -7.15
C ILE A 29 -14.00 10.57 -7.61
N ASN A 30 -14.52 11.42 -6.71
CA ASN A 30 -14.56 12.85 -6.95
C ASN A 30 -13.14 13.41 -6.78
N ILE A 31 -12.39 13.51 -7.90
CA ILE A 31 -10.96 13.83 -7.93
C ILE A 31 -10.66 15.16 -7.22
N GLU A 32 -11.60 16.10 -7.20
CA GLU A 32 -11.50 17.41 -6.53
C GLU A 32 -11.58 17.34 -5.00
N LYS A 33 -11.98 16.19 -4.43
CA LYS A 33 -12.12 15.96 -2.97
C LYS A 33 -11.27 14.80 -2.47
N LEU A 34 -10.31 14.33 -3.25
CA LEU A 34 -9.40 13.27 -2.83
C LEU A 34 -8.59 13.74 -1.61
N THR A 35 -8.86 13.13 -0.46
CA THR A 35 -8.01 13.33 0.71
C THR A 35 -6.71 12.54 0.56
N PRO A 36 -5.63 12.90 1.28
CA PRO A 36 -4.40 12.11 1.29
C PRO A 36 -4.64 10.62 1.60
N LYS A 37 -5.64 10.33 2.43
CA LYS A 37 -6.08 8.98 2.78
C LYS A 37 -6.72 8.23 1.60
N ASP A 38 -7.47 8.92 0.76
CA ASP A 38 -8.06 8.32 -0.44
C ASP A 38 -6.97 8.00 -1.48
N ILE A 39 -6.00 8.92 -1.64
CA ILE A 39 -4.83 8.69 -2.50
C ILE A 39 -4.02 7.50 -2.00
N PHE A 40 -3.79 7.41 -0.68
CA PHE A 40 -3.17 6.25 -0.05
C PHE A 40 -3.90 4.95 -0.41
N LYS A 41 -5.23 4.89 -0.21
CA LYS A 41 -6.03 3.68 -0.50
C LYS A 41 -5.94 3.27 -1.97
N ILE A 42 -5.95 4.22 -2.90
CA ILE A 42 -5.83 3.95 -4.34
C ILE A 42 -4.43 3.41 -4.67
N CYS A 43 -3.38 4.08 -4.21
CA CYS A 43 -1.99 3.66 -4.42
C CYS A 43 -1.72 2.28 -3.82
N PHE A 44 -2.17 2.07 -2.58
CA PHE A 44 -1.98 0.84 -1.84
C PHE A 44 -2.65 -0.34 -2.57
N ASN A 45 -3.93 -0.23 -2.91
CA ASN A 45 -4.64 -1.27 -3.65
C ASN A 45 -3.97 -1.57 -5.00
N LYS A 46 -3.53 -0.53 -5.72
CA LYS A 46 -2.81 -0.71 -6.98
C LYS A 46 -1.54 -1.54 -6.80
N LEU A 47 -0.72 -1.22 -5.80
CA LEU A 47 0.52 -1.96 -5.52
C LEU A 47 0.24 -3.41 -5.14
N LEU A 48 -0.84 -3.69 -4.41
CA LEU A 48 -1.28 -5.06 -4.12
C LEU A 48 -1.68 -5.82 -5.38
N HIS A 49 -2.42 -5.18 -6.29
CA HIS A 49 -2.82 -5.77 -7.58
C HIS A 49 -1.64 -6.00 -8.52
N GLU A 50 -0.64 -5.12 -8.50
CA GLU A 50 0.62 -5.27 -9.25
C GLU A 50 1.58 -6.29 -8.61
N GLY A 51 1.23 -6.84 -7.43
CA GLY A 51 2.08 -7.76 -6.69
C GLY A 51 3.35 -7.11 -6.12
N ASN A 52 3.38 -5.78 -6.03
CA ASN A 52 4.54 -5.02 -5.56
C ASN A 52 4.48 -4.80 -4.05
N TYR A 53 4.64 -5.89 -3.30
CA TYR A 53 4.43 -5.92 -1.85
C TYR A 53 5.43 -5.05 -1.07
N ASN A 54 6.70 -5.01 -1.48
CA ASN A 54 7.72 -4.13 -0.90
C ASN A 54 7.27 -2.66 -0.90
N LYS A 55 6.82 -2.16 -2.07
CA LYS A 55 6.37 -0.77 -2.18
C LYS A 55 5.06 -0.52 -1.43
N ALA A 56 4.17 -1.51 -1.37
CA ALA A 56 2.92 -1.40 -0.61
C ALA A 56 3.23 -1.24 0.88
N GLU A 57 4.17 -2.02 1.40
CA GLU A 57 4.66 -1.93 2.78
C GLU A 57 5.32 -0.57 3.06
N ASP A 58 6.22 -0.11 2.20
CA ASP A 58 6.87 1.22 2.35
C ASP A 58 5.83 2.34 2.50
N LEU A 59 4.81 2.34 1.62
CA LEU A 59 3.71 3.31 1.63
C LEU A 59 2.90 3.23 2.93
N LEU A 60 2.61 2.01 3.39
CA LEU A 60 1.87 1.75 4.63
C LEU A 60 2.63 2.26 5.85
N PHE A 61 3.93 1.97 5.95
CA PHE A 61 4.74 2.47 7.07
C PHE A 61 4.95 3.99 7.02
N ASP A 62 5.04 4.58 5.84
CA ASP A 62 5.11 6.05 5.70
C ASP A 62 3.85 6.72 6.25
N GLU A 63 2.67 6.18 5.91
CA GLU A 63 1.40 6.66 6.47
C GLU A 63 1.25 6.34 7.96
N LEU A 64 1.67 5.17 8.45
CA LEU A 64 1.67 4.87 9.89
C LEU A 64 2.58 5.81 10.68
N ARG A 65 3.72 6.22 10.11
CA ARG A 65 4.64 7.20 10.70
C ARG A 65 4.04 8.61 10.74
N LYS A 66 3.30 9.00 9.69
CA LYS A 66 2.66 10.32 9.60
C LYS A 66 1.39 10.42 10.44
N ASN A 67 0.56 9.39 10.37
CA ASN A 67 -0.77 9.30 10.95
C ASN A 67 -0.95 7.91 11.56
N ASN A 68 -0.50 7.70 12.79
CA ASN A 68 -0.72 6.42 13.48
C ASN A 68 -2.20 6.27 13.87
N SER A 69 -3.02 5.83 12.92
CA SER A 69 -4.46 5.63 13.08
C SER A 69 -4.79 4.14 13.25
N PRO A 70 -5.75 3.77 14.11
CA PRO A 70 -6.21 2.40 14.24
C PRO A 70 -6.63 1.77 12.90
N GLU A 71 -7.29 2.53 12.02
CA GLU A 71 -7.69 2.06 10.69
C GLU A 71 -6.47 1.65 9.82
N LEU A 72 -5.36 2.39 9.89
CA LEU A 72 -4.14 2.05 9.14
C LEU A 72 -3.48 0.79 9.70
N TYR A 73 -3.50 0.62 11.03
CA TYR A 73 -3.05 -0.60 11.67
C TYR A 73 -3.89 -1.82 11.27
N GLU A 74 -5.21 -1.67 11.15
CA GLU A 74 -6.09 -2.74 10.64
C GLU A 74 -5.80 -3.08 9.17
N ILE A 75 -5.61 -2.07 8.31
CA ILE A 75 -5.21 -2.27 6.90
C ILE A 75 -3.88 -3.03 6.82
N ALA A 76 -2.92 -2.67 7.67
CA ALA A 76 -1.64 -3.36 7.79
C ALA A 76 -1.84 -4.84 8.11
N LEU A 77 -2.60 -5.15 9.16
CA LEU A 77 -2.88 -6.54 9.53
C LEU A 77 -3.58 -7.32 8.42
N GLN A 78 -4.54 -6.73 7.71
CA GLN A 78 -5.20 -7.38 6.58
C GLN A 78 -4.24 -7.67 5.42
N PHE A 79 -3.28 -6.77 5.17
CA PHE A 79 -2.23 -6.98 4.18
C PHE A 79 -1.38 -8.21 4.49
N TYR A 80 -0.78 -8.29 5.69
CA TYR A 80 0.04 -9.46 6.03
C TYR A 80 -0.78 -10.73 6.16
N ASN A 81 -2.03 -10.68 6.65
CA ASN A 81 -2.93 -11.85 6.63
C ASN A 81 -3.20 -12.34 5.20
N SER A 82 -3.27 -11.43 4.22
CA SER A 82 -3.47 -11.80 2.82
C SER A 82 -2.21 -12.40 2.22
N LEU A 83 -1.03 -11.91 2.60
CA LEU A 83 0.25 -12.47 2.20
C LEU A 83 0.55 -13.81 2.87
N GLU A 84 0.17 -13.99 4.14
CA GLU A 84 0.38 -15.24 4.88
C GLU A 84 -0.38 -16.41 4.25
N LYS A 85 -1.56 -16.13 3.67
CA LYS A 85 -2.36 -17.09 2.89
C LYS A 85 -1.73 -17.50 1.55
N LYS A 86 -0.70 -16.78 1.08
CA LYS A 86 0.03 -17.12 -0.15
C LYS A 86 1.13 -18.13 0.13
N SER A 87 1.41 -18.97 -0.86
CA SER A 87 2.52 -19.91 -0.82
C SER A 87 3.86 -19.20 -0.94
N ASP A 88 4.91 -19.79 -0.37
CA ASP A 88 6.27 -19.25 -0.44
C ASP A 88 6.77 -19.06 -1.88
N GLU A 89 6.31 -19.90 -2.79
CA GLU A 89 6.60 -19.81 -4.23
C GLU A 89 6.00 -18.53 -4.86
N GLU A 90 4.77 -18.17 -4.51
CA GLU A 90 4.15 -16.92 -4.98
C GLU A 90 4.85 -15.71 -4.37
N LEU A 91 5.18 -15.76 -3.08
CA LEU A 91 5.87 -14.70 -2.37
C LEU A 91 7.28 -14.45 -2.93
N SER A 92 8.01 -15.53 -3.22
CA SER A 92 9.33 -15.46 -3.87
C SER A 92 9.25 -14.92 -5.30
N ALA A 93 8.22 -15.29 -6.06
CA ALA A 93 7.99 -14.75 -7.40
C ALA A 93 7.77 -13.23 -7.42
N HIS A 94 7.26 -12.67 -6.31
CA HIS A 94 7.06 -11.23 -6.13
C HIS A 94 8.18 -10.55 -5.33
N ASN A 95 9.31 -11.24 -5.12
CA ASN A 95 10.48 -10.74 -4.40
C ASN A 95 10.14 -10.24 -2.97
N PHE A 96 9.21 -10.92 -2.31
CA PHE A 96 8.74 -10.62 -0.95
C PHE A 96 8.72 -11.91 -0.11
N PRO A 97 9.88 -12.41 0.35
CA PRO A 97 9.95 -13.68 1.06
C PRO A 97 9.20 -13.61 2.40
N ARG A 98 8.85 -14.78 2.95
CA ARG A 98 8.11 -14.85 4.22
C ARG A 98 8.84 -14.20 5.40
N ASP A 99 10.17 -14.10 5.35
CA ASP A 99 10.95 -13.38 6.36
C ASP A 99 10.56 -11.90 6.44
N GLU A 100 10.39 -11.23 5.29
CA GLU A 100 9.94 -9.82 5.22
C GLU A 100 8.55 -9.65 5.84
N ILE A 101 7.62 -10.58 5.59
CA ILE A 101 6.29 -10.61 6.23
C ILE A 101 6.44 -10.60 7.76
N TYR A 102 7.30 -11.46 8.30
CA TYR A 102 7.50 -11.55 9.76
C TYR A 102 8.20 -10.32 10.33
N GLN A 103 9.18 -9.77 9.63
CA GLN A 103 9.85 -8.52 10.01
C GLN A 103 8.84 -7.36 10.06
N GLY A 104 8.08 -7.15 8.97
CA GLY A 104 7.06 -6.12 8.85
C GLY A 104 5.96 -6.26 9.91
N LEU A 105 5.47 -7.47 10.16
CA LEU A 105 4.52 -7.75 11.24
C LEU A 105 5.07 -7.37 12.63
N ASN A 106 6.36 -7.66 12.88
CA ASN A 106 7.00 -7.30 14.14
C ASN A 106 7.19 -5.79 14.28
N ASP A 107 7.49 -5.09 13.18
CA ASP A 107 7.59 -3.64 13.17
C ASP A 107 6.24 -2.96 13.36
N ILE A 108 5.18 -3.46 12.75
CA ILE A 108 3.81 -2.93 12.94
C ILE A 108 3.35 -3.05 14.38
N LYS A 109 3.75 -4.08 15.13
CA LYS A 109 3.44 -4.18 16.56
C LYS A 109 3.95 -2.96 17.35
N LYS A 110 5.02 -2.29 16.91
CA LYS A 110 5.51 -1.05 17.53
C LYS A 110 4.57 0.15 17.31
N PHE A 111 3.79 0.11 16.23
CA PHE A 111 2.77 1.11 15.90
C PHE A 111 1.40 0.77 16.46
N LYS A 112 1.25 -0.34 17.18
CA LYS A 112 -0.02 -0.74 17.80
C LYS A 112 -0.60 0.43 18.60
N PRO A 113 -1.78 0.96 18.25
CA PRO A 113 -2.39 2.04 19.01
C PRO A 113 -2.72 1.53 20.42
N ASN A 114 -2.38 2.33 21.44
CA ASN A 114 -2.88 2.10 22.79
C ASN A 114 -4.37 2.45 22.78
N VAL A 115 -5.22 1.42 22.63
CA VAL A 115 -6.68 1.52 22.76
C VAL A 115 -7.04 1.56 24.24
#